data_AF-A0A7V0L2H3-F1
#
_entry.id   AF-A0A7V0L2H3-F1
#
_cell.length_a   1.000
_cell.length_b   1.000
_cell.length_c   1.000
_cell.angle_alpha   90.00
_cell.angle_beta   90.00
_cell.angle_gamma   90.00
#
_symmetry.space_group_name_H-M   'P 1'
#
loop_
_entity.id
_entity.type
_entity.pdbx_description
1 polymer ?
#
loop_
_entity_poly.entity_id
_entity_poly.type
_entity_poly.pdbx_seq_one_letter_code
_entity_poly.pdbx_strand_id
1 'polypeptide(L)'
;MRKQGFISGIFVFVLLISGSLFAQTTVNEWITKGDSAYNSYNDRAALKAFQAAVKLDPKNYEALWRVSRSYLDIGEHSPKDKQLAYYQKALVFAD
;
A
#
# COMPACT_ATOMS: atom_id res chain seq x y z
N MET A 1 -15.31 2.22 -51.60
CA MET A 1 -14.56 3.13 -50.72
C MET A 1 -15.23 3.22 -49.35
N ARG A 2 -14.88 2.36 -48.37
CA ARG A 2 -15.29 2.48 -46.95
C ARG A 2 -14.33 1.64 -46.07
N LYS A 3 -13.08 2.06 -45.94
CA LYS A 3 -12.10 1.49 -44.97
C LYS A 3 -11.63 2.50 -43.92
N GLN A 4 -12.01 3.78 -44.06
CA GLN A 4 -11.48 4.86 -43.22
C GLN A 4 -12.10 4.94 -41.81
N GLY A 5 -13.34 4.49 -41.62
CA GLY A 5 -13.98 4.51 -40.29
C GLY A 5 -13.43 3.46 -39.30
N PHE A 6 -12.91 2.34 -39.80
CA PHE A 6 -12.44 1.25 -38.96
C PHE A 6 -11.06 1.54 -38.35
N ILE A 7 -10.20 2.23 -39.11
CA ILE A 7 -8.86 2.65 -38.66
C ILE A 7 -8.96 3.77 -37.62
N SER A 8 -9.94 4.67 -37.78
CA SER A 8 -10.16 5.80 -36.86
C SER A 8 -10.67 5.35 -35.48
N GLY A 9 -11.50 4.30 -35.42
CA GLY A 9 -12.00 3.74 -34.14
C GLY A 9 -10.92 3.01 -33.33
N ILE A 10 -9.97 2.33 -33.99
CA ILE A 10 -8.86 1.63 -33.33
C ILE A 10 -7.89 2.62 -32.68
N PHE A 11 -7.66 3.78 -33.30
CA PHE A 11 -6.73 4.79 -32.79
C PHE A 11 -7.21 5.46 -31.49
N VAL A 12 -8.53 5.67 -31.36
CA VAL A 12 -9.14 6.21 -30.13
C VAL A 12 -9.09 5.19 -28.99
N PHE A 13 -9.20 3.90 -29.29
CA PHE A 13 -9.15 2.84 -28.28
C PHE A 13 -7.73 2.66 -27.70
N VAL A 14 -6.68 2.82 -28.53
CA VAL A 14 -5.28 2.77 -28.08
C VAL A 14 -4.93 3.96 -27.16
N LEU A 15 -5.47 5.15 -27.43
CA LEU A 15 -5.21 6.34 -26.60
C LEU A 15 -5.81 6.24 -25.18
N LEU A 16 -6.91 5.51 -25.00
CA LEU A 16 -7.54 5.32 -23.68
C LEU A 16 -6.78 4.34 -22.78
N ILE A 17 -6.00 3.41 -23.35
CA ILE A 17 -5.24 2.41 -22.58
C ILE A 17 -3.88 2.98 -22.13
N SER A 18 -3.34 3.94 -22.89
CA SER A 18 -2.04 4.59 -22.61
C SER A 18 -2.06 5.51 -21.38
N GLY A 19 -3.22 6.08 -21.05
CA GLY A 19 -3.37 7.02 -19.93
C GLY A 19 -3.30 6.35 -18.54
N SER A 20 -3.48 5.04 -18.46
CA SER A 20 -3.58 4.30 -17.19
C SER A 20 -2.25 3.68 -16.72
N LEU A 21 -1.18 3.76 -17.52
CA LEU A 21 0.07 3.06 -17.25
C LEU A 21 1.07 3.83 -16.37
N PHE A 22 0.80 5.09 -16.00
CA PHE A 22 1.80 5.98 -15.41
C PHE A 22 1.57 6.40 -13.95
N ALA A 23 0.64 5.78 -13.21
CA ALA A 23 0.38 6.17 -11.82
C ALA A 23 0.34 4.98 -10.83
N GLN A 24 1.12 3.93 -11.06
CA GLN A 24 1.25 2.88 -10.05
C GLN A 24 2.18 3.36 -8.93
N THR A 25 1.60 3.60 -7.75
CA THR A 25 2.37 3.97 -6.55
C THR A 25 3.41 2.89 -6.24
N THR A 26 4.66 3.29 -6.02
CA THR A 26 5.77 2.35 -5.73
C THR A 26 5.80 1.92 -4.26
N VAL A 27 6.58 0.88 -3.94
CA VAL A 27 6.82 0.45 -2.55
C VAL A 27 7.34 1.62 -1.70
N ASN A 28 8.33 2.37 -2.19
CA ASN A 28 8.94 3.50 -1.47
C ASN A 28 7.98 4.67 -1.25
N GLU A 29 7.04 4.91 -2.16
CA GLU A 29 6.03 5.94 -2.00
C GLU A 29 5.02 5.56 -0.91
N TRP A 30 4.62 4.28 -0.85
CA TRP A 30 3.78 3.78 0.24
C TRP A 30 4.50 3.83 1.60
N ILE A 31 5.79 3.51 1.62
CA ILE A 31 6.66 3.64 2.79
C ILE A 31 6.72 5.11 3.24
N THR A 32 7.00 6.04 2.34
CA THR A 32 7.04 7.49 2.63
C THR A 32 5.69 7.99 3.18
N LYS A 33 4.59 7.55 2.58
CA LYS A 33 3.24 7.88 3.05
C LYS A 33 2.97 7.34 4.46
N GLY A 34 3.43 6.11 4.73
CA GLY A 34 3.33 5.51 6.05
C GLY A 34 4.15 6.26 7.09
N ASP A 35 5.37 6.71 6.75
CA ASP A 35 6.20 7.53 7.64
C ASP A 35 5.56 8.88 7.96
N SER A 36 4.98 9.54 6.95
CA SER A 36 4.27 10.79 7.17
C SER A 36 3.10 10.61 8.16
N ALA A 37 2.34 9.52 8.02
CA ALA A 37 1.26 9.19 8.95
C ALA A 37 1.80 8.83 10.35
N TYR A 38 2.87 8.05 10.44
CA TYR A 38 3.53 7.67 11.68
C TYR A 38 4.05 8.89 12.44
N ASN A 39 4.74 9.81 11.76
CA ASN A 39 5.23 11.06 12.33
C ASN A 39 4.10 11.99 12.79
N SER A 40 2.89 11.79 12.26
CA SER A 40 1.66 12.48 12.67
C SER A 40 0.89 11.74 13.77
N TYR A 41 1.48 10.70 14.38
CA TYR A 41 0.87 9.85 15.40
C TYR A 41 -0.44 9.17 14.94
N ASN A 42 -0.55 8.90 13.64
CA ASN A 42 -1.69 8.22 13.06
C ASN A 42 -1.32 6.77 12.67
N ASP A 43 -1.16 5.93 13.69
CA ASP A 43 -0.66 4.56 13.53
C ASP A 43 -1.55 3.70 12.63
N ARG A 44 -2.87 3.94 12.63
CA ARG A 44 -3.80 3.22 11.75
C ARG A 44 -3.59 3.58 10.28
N ALA A 45 -3.37 4.86 9.98
CA ALA A 45 -3.06 5.28 8.62
C ALA A 45 -1.66 4.81 8.19
N ALA A 46 -0.69 4.84 9.11
CA ALA A 46 0.65 4.32 8.88
C ALA A 46 0.60 2.82 8.54
N LEU A 47 -0.06 2.02 9.37
CA LEU A 47 -0.27 0.58 9.13
C LEU A 47 -0.87 0.31 7.75
N LYS A 48 -1.92 1.04 7.37
CA LYS A 48 -2.58 0.86 6.07
C LYS A 48 -1.64 1.16 4.90
N ALA A 49 -0.80 2.18 5.02
CA ALA A 49 0.17 2.52 3.98
C ALA A 49 1.29 1.47 3.89
N PHE A 50 1.85 1.04 5.02
CA PHE A 50 2.87 -0.01 5.02
C PHE A 50 2.33 -1.35 4.52
N GLN A 51 1.08 -1.71 4.82
CA GLN A 51 0.43 -2.89 4.24
C GLN A 51 0.27 -2.80 2.72
N ALA A 52 0.05 -1.60 2.18
CA ALA A 52 0.04 -1.41 0.74
C ALA A 52 1.44 -1.60 0.12
N ALA A 53 2.50 -1.20 0.81
CA ALA A 53 3.88 -1.51 0.41
C ALA A 53 4.14 -3.03 0.42
N VAL A 54 3.77 -3.74 1.50
CA VAL A 54 3.87 -5.21 1.58
C VAL A 54 3.07 -5.91 0.48
N LYS A 55 1.92 -5.36 0.07
CA LYS A 55 1.13 -5.94 -1.03
C LYS A 55 1.85 -5.84 -2.38
N LEU A 56 2.66 -4.80 -2.59
CA LEU A 56 3.42 -4.62 -3.83
C LEU A 56 4.70 -5.46 -3.83
N ASP A 57 5.39 -5.51 -2.69
CA ASP A 57 6.56 -6.36 -2.48
C ASP A 57 6.47 -7.06 -1.12
N PRO A 58 5.96 -8.31 -1.09
CA PRO A 58 5.79 -9.07 0.14
C PRO A 58 7.09 -9.43 0.86
N LYS A 59 8.25 -9.28 0.20
CA LYS A 59 9.57 -9.58 0.78
C LYS A 59 10.35 -8.31 1.15
N ASN A 60 9.74 -7.15 0.99
CA ASN A 60 10.38 -5.89 1.36
C ASN A 60 10.53 -5.80 2.87
N TYR A 61 11.73 -6.07 3.36
CA TYR A 61 12.06 -6.03 4.79
C TYR A 61 11.62 -4.71 5.45
N GLU A 62 11.82 -3.59 4.76
CA GLU A 62 11.48 -2.28 5.30
C GLU A 62 9.98 -2.11 5.54
N ALA A 63 9.15 -2.51 4.59
CA ALA A 63 7.71 -2.51 4.74
C ALA A 63 7.24 -3.49 5.83
N LEU A 64 7.85 -4.69 5.91
CA LEU A 64 7.49 -5.73 6.88
C LEU A 64 7.72 -5.26 8.33
N TRP A 65 8.93 -4.81 8.67
CA TRP A 65 9.21 -4.39 10.05
C TRP A 65 8.36 -3.18 10.46
N ARG A 66 8.02 -2.29 9.52
CA ARG A 66 7.14 -1.14 9.78
C ARG A 66 5.68 -1.55 10.01
N VAL A 67 5.17 -2.55 9.29
CA VAL A 67 3.87 -3.16 9.61
C VAL A 67 3.88 -3.78 11.01
N SER A 68 4.94 -4.53 11.33
CA SER A 68 5.12 -5.13 12.66
C SER A 68 5.09 -4.06 13.76
N ARG A 69 5.90 -3.00 13.63
CA ARG A 69 5.92 -1.87 14.56
C ARG A 69 4.55 -1.21 14.69
N SER A 70 3.89 -0.88 13.58
CA SER A 70 2.57 -0.24 13.66
C SER A 70 1.51 -1.11 14.34
N TYR A 71 1.60 -2.43 14.26
CA TYR A 71 0.74 -3.31 15.04
C TYR A 71 1.06 -3.26 16.54
N LEU A 72 2.34 -3.19 16.93
CA LEU A 72 2.73 -2.99 18.33
C LEU A 72 2.19 -1.64 18.84
N ASP A 73 2.42 -0.55 18.12
CA ASP A 73 2.00 0.81 18.52
C ASP A 73 0.47 0.88 18.73
N ILE A 74 -0.31 0.31 17.81
CA ILE A 74 -1.78 0.23 17.96
C ILE A 74 -2.17 -0.67 19.15
N GLY A 75 -1.44 -1.77 19.35
CA GLY A 75 -1.64 -2.68 20.47
C GLY A 75 -1.42 -1.99 21.81
N GLU A 76 -0.32 -1.27 21.98
CA GLU A 76 0.03 -0.57 23.22
C GLU A 76 -1.05 0.42 23.68
N HIS A 77 -1.67 1.12 22.71
CA HIS A 77 -2.73 2.09 22.96
C HIS A 77 -4.15 1.49 22.94
N SER A 78 -4.28 0.18 22.73
CA SER A 78 -5.58 -0.51 22.70
C SER A 78 -5.99 -1.04 24.09
N PRO A 79 -7.30 -1.26 24.32
CA PRO A 79 -7.79 -1.97 25.51
C PRO A 79 -7.08 -3.32 25.72
N LYS A 80 -6.86 -3.71 26.98
CA LYS A 80 -6.08 -4.91 27.37
C LYS A 80 -6.56 -6.19 26.68
N ASP A 81 -7.86 -6.36 26.51
CA ASP A 81 -8.50 -7.50 25.84
C ASP A 81 -8.19 -7.58 24.34
N LYS A 82 -7.72 -6.49 23.72
CA LYS A 82 -7.37 -6.41 22.29
C LYS A 82 -5.87 -6.40 22.02
N GLN A 83 -5.03 -6.12 23.02
CA GLN A 83 -3.58 -5.99 22.84
C GLN A 83 -2.97 -7.27 22.26
N LEU A 84 -3.31 -8.42 22.84
CA LEU A 84 -2.80 -9.72 22.40
C LEU A 84 -3.04 -9.97 20.91
N ALA A 85 -4.22 -9.62 20.41
CA ALA A 85 -4.56 -9.80 19.00
C ALA A 85 -3.71 -8.92 18.07
N TYR A 86 -3.31 -7.72 18.51
CA TYR A 86 -2.40 -6.87 17.75
C TYR A 86 -0.96 -7.36 17.82
N TYR A 87 -0.49 -7.80 18.98
CA TYR A 87 0.87 -8.34 19.14
C TYR A 87 1.07 -9.64 18.35
N GLN A 88 0.05 -10.50 18.28
CA GLN A 88 0.08 -11.68 17.42
C GLN A 88 0.20 -11.30 15.95
N LYS A 89 -0.48 -10.22 15.51
CA LYS A 89 -0.31 -9.71 14.15
C LYS A 89 1.08 -9.13 13.93
N ALA A 90 1.64 -8.41 14.89
CA ALA A 90 3.00 -7.87 14.78
C ALA A 90 4.04 -8.99 14.58
N LEU A 91 3.90 -10.09 15.32
CA LEU A 91 4.80 -11.25 15.22
C LEU A 91 4.82 -11.85 13.81
N VAL A 92 3.68 -11.92 13.13
CA VAL A 92 3.59 -12.45 11.75
C VAL A 92 4.47 -11.68 10.76
N PHE A 93 4.79 -10.41 11.03
CA PHE A 93 5.62 -9.56 10.16
C PHE A 93 7.04 -9.32 10.72
N ALA A 94 7.42 -10.00 11.80
CA ALA A 94 8.71 -9.84 12.47
C ALA A 94 9.74 -10.94 12.11
N ASP A 95 9.32 -11.98 11.40
CA ASP A 95 10.16 -13.09 10.90
C ASP A 95 10.77 -12.77 9.53
#